data_AF-A0A0S4XCP1-F1
#
_entry.id   AF-A0A0S4XCP1-F1
#
_cell.length_a   1.000
_cell.length_b   1.000
_cell.length_c   1.000
_cell.angle_alpha   90.00
_cell.angle_beta   90.00
_cell.angle_gamma   90.00
#
_symmetry.space_group_name_H-M   'P 1'
#
loop_
_entity.id
_entity.type
_entity.pdbx_description
1 polymer ?
#
loop_
_entity_poly.entity_id
_entity_poly.type
_entity_poly.pdbx_seq_one_letter_code
_entity_poly.pdbx_strand_id
1 'polypeptide(L)'
;MGLELVNGSLGGILRVTTSTPEKREHVHAGRISFAGGGERDIYASNIQVADLNALNAVLAVIKWKKLRGFYRDLEGEHHSSYTTDGNMLLNEDQA
;
A
#
# COMPACT_ATOMS: atom_id res chain seq x y z
N MET A 1 -0.64 4.70 -1.38
CA MET A 1 0.67 5.20 -0.92
C MET A 1 0.46 6.40 -0.01
N GLY A 2 1.30 6.59 1.00
CA GLY A 2 1.39 7.85 1.76
C GLY A 2 2.86 8.18 1.95
N LEU A 3 3.26 9.40 1.59
CA LEU A 3 4.63 9.88 1.73
C LEU A 3 4.62 11.11 2.65
N GLU A 4 5.77 11.41 3.25
CA GLU A 4 5.98 12.62 4.03
C GLU A 4 7.41 13.13 3.83
N LEU A 5 7.59 14.44 3.89
CA LEU A 5 8.90 15.09 3.84
C LEU A 5 9.25 15.62 5.22
N VAL A 6 10.21 14.98 5.90
CA VAL A 6 10.64 15.34 7.25
C VAL A 6 12.16 15.51 7.24
N ASN A 7 12.65 16.64 7.76
CA ASN A 7 14.09 16.95 7.83
C ASN A 7 14.82 16.81 6.47
N GLY A 8 14.14 17.14 5.36
CA GLY A 8 14.71 17.07 4.02
C GLY A 8 14.82 15.68 3.40
N SER A 9 14.28 14.64 4.06
CA SER A 9 14.23 13.27 3.54
C SER A 9 12.80 12.77 3.41
N LEU A 10 12.55 11.94 2.39
CA LEU A 10 11.24 11.32 2.17
C LEU A 10 11.10 10.04 2.99
N GLY A 11 10.09 10.01 3.85
CA GLY A 11 9.57 8.80 4.48
C GLY A 11 8.25 8.40 3.82
N GLY A 12 7.84 7.14 3.99
CA GLY A 12 6.58 6.73 3.44
C GLY A 12 6.19 5.28 3.64
N ILE A 13 4.94 5.03 3.29
CA ILE A 13 4.28 3.74 3.37
C ILE A 13 3.58 3.43 2.04
N LEU A 14 3.99 2.33 1.41
CA LEU A 14 3.27 1.70 0.32
C LEU A 14 2.20 0.81 0.91
N ARG A 15 1.01 0.79 0.30
CA ARG A 15 -0.16 0.08 0.82
C ARG A 15 -0.87 -0.62 -0.32
N VAL A 16 -1.11 -1.91 -0.14
CA VAL A 16 -1.93 -2.73 -1.04
C VAL A 16 -3.12 -3.23 -0.22
N THR A 17 -4.33 -2.80 -0.60
CA THR A 17 -5.58 -3.29 -0.02
C THR A 17 -6.35 -4.03 -1.10
N THR A 18 -6.70 -5.28 -0.84
CA THR A 18 -7.39 -6.17 -1.77
C THR A 18 -8.84 -6.35 -1.34
N SER A 19 -9.77 -5.99 -2.22
CA SER A 19 -11.19 -6.31 -2.02
C SER A 19 -11.55 -7.65 -2.66
N THR A 20 -12.04 -8.58 -1.84
CA THR A 20 -12.62 -9.88 -2.24
C THR A 20 -14.05 -9.97 -1.72
N PRO A 21 -14.91 -10.87 -2.22
CA PRO A 21 -16.22 -11.10 -1.62
C PRO A 21 -16.16 -11.37 -0.10
N GLU A 22 -15.13 -12.09 0.36
CA GLU A 22 -14.95 -12.52 1.74
C GLU A 22 -14.52 -11.37 2.67
N LYS A 23 -13.75 -10.40 2.17
CA LYS A 23 -13.18 -9.32 2.99
C LYS A 23 -13.60 -7.90 2.59
N ARG A 24 -14.52 -7.73 1.65
CA ARG A 24 -14.92 -6.41 1.11
C ARG A 24 -15.29 -5.37 2.16
N GLU A 25 -15.87 -5.80 3.27
CA GLU A 25 -16.31 -4.93 4.36
C GLU A 25 -15.18 -4.01 4.84
N HIS A 26 -13.94 -4.49 4.95
CA HIS A 26 -12.82 -3.67 5.45
C HIS A 26 -12.57 -2.42 4.59
N VAL A 27 -12.84 -2.50 3.28
CA VAL A 27 -12.68 -1.37 2.37
C VAL A 27 -13.74 -0.32 2.68
N HIS A 28 -14.98 -0.75 2.88
CA HIS A 28 -16.10 0.13 3.21
C HIS A 28 -16.04 0.66 4.65
N ALA A 29 -15.39 -0.06 5.56
CA ALA A 29 -15.12 0.35 6.94
C ALA A 29 -13.98 1.38 7.07
N GLY A 30 -13.41 1.85 5.96
CA GLY A 30 -12.45 2.96 5.96
C GLY A 30 -10.97 2.53 5.93
N ARG A 31 -10.66 1.28 5.55
CA ARG A 31 -9.26 0.84 5.38
C ARG A 31 -8.50 1.67 4.34
N ILE A 32 -9.22 2.20 3.36
CA ILE A 32 -8.68 3.11 2.35
C ILE A 32 -9.10 4.53 2.74
N SER A 33 -8.14 5.34 3.16
CA SER A 33 -8.38 6.77 3.36
C SER A 33 -8.59 7.45 2.01
N PHE A 34 -9.71 8.15 1.87
CA PHE A 34 -10.03 9.03 0.74
C PHE A 34 -9.73 10.50 1.05
N ALA A 35 -9.18 10.81 2.22
CA ALA A 35 -8.73 12.16 2.53
C ALA A 35 -7.58 12.53 1.57
N GLY A 36 -7.79 13.55 0.74
CA GLY A 36 -6.75 14.10 -0.12
C GLY A 36 -5.60 14.68 0.72
N GLY A 37 -4.40 14.75 0.14
CA GLY A 37 -3.30 15.51 0.74
C GLY A 37 -3.79 16.94 0.97
N GLY A 38 -3.86 17.38 2.22
CA GLY A 38 -4.34 18.72 2.57
C GLY A 38 -3.42 19.83 2.01
N GLU A 39 -3.35 20.98 2.69
CA GLU A 39 -2.53 22.14 2.25
C GLU A 39 -1.02 21.87 2.04
N ARG A 40 -0.52 20.67 2.35
CA ARG A 40 0.83 20.19 2.04
C ARG A 40 0.79 18.98 1.12
N ASP A 41 0.18 19.14 -0.05
CA ASP A 41 0.24 18.11 -1.07
C ASP A 41 1.68 18.01 -1.60
N ILE A 42 2.50 17.22 -0.92
CA ILE A 42 3.87 16.93 -1.34
C ILE A 42 3.91 16.34 -2.75
N TYR A 43 2.83 15.72 -3.22
CA TYR A 43 2.74 15.20 -4.58
C TYR A 43 2.52 16.33 -5.61
N ALA A 44 2.10 17.52 -5.19
CA ALA A 44 2.05 18.72 -6.04
C ALA A 44 3.42 19.39 -6.22
N SER A 45 4.45 18.94 -5.51
CA SER A 45 5.83 19.39 -5.71
C SER A 45 6.56 18.52 -6.76
N ASN A 46 7.72 18.95 -7.25
CA ASN A 46 8.53 18.23 -8.26
C ASN A 46 9.25 16.97 -7.72
N ILE A 47 8.66 16.28 -6.75
CA ILE A 47 9.22 15.06 -6.16
C ILE A 47 9.09 13.90 -7.15
N GLN A 48 10.20 13.19 -7.39
CA GLN A 48 10.27 12.05 -8.29
C GLN A 48 10.22 10.75 -7.48
N VAL A 49 9.09 10.05 -7.53
CA VAL A 49 8.82 8.79 -6.79
C VAL A 49 8.26 7.69 -7.69
N ALA A 50 8.70 7.69 -8.96
CA ALA A 50 8.25 6.75 -9.97
C ALA A 50 8.61 5.30 -9.61
N ASP A 51 9.75 5.11 -8.95
CA ASP A 51 10.21 3.85 -8.38
C ASP A 51 9.27 3.33 -7.28
N LEU A 52 8.84 4.20 -6.35
CA LEU A 52 7.87 3.84 -5.31
C LEU A 52 6.50 3.49 -5.91
N ASN A 53 6.08 4.21 -6.96
CA ASN A 53 4.86 3.89 -7.70
C ASN A 53 4.97 2.52 -8.39
N ALA A 54 6.09 2.26 -9.06
CA ALA A 54 6.36 0.99 -9.71
C ALA A 54 6.38 -0.17 -8.71
N LEU A 55 7.04 0.01 -7.56
CA LEU A 55 7.06 -0.99 -6.49
C LEU A 55 5.65 -1.27 -5.96
N ASN A 56 4.86 -0.23 -5.66
CA ASN A 56 3.49 -0.39 -5.16
C ASN A 56 2.60 -1.15 -6.18
N ALA A 57 2.76 -0.89 -7.48
CA ALA A 57 2.06 -1.62 -8.53
C ALA A 57 2.51 -3.09 -8.62
N VAL A 58 3.82 -3.36 -8.51
CA VAL A 58 4.35 -4.72 -8.50
C VAL A 58 3.83 -5.51 -7.30
N LEU A 59 3.77 -4.91 -6.10
CA LEU A 59 3.19 -5.54 -4.91
C LEU A 59 1.71 -5.91 -5.14
N ALA A 60 0.93 -5.04 -5.77
CA ALA A 60 -0.46 -5.35 -6.13
C ALA A 60 -0.57 -6.51 -7.13
N VAL A 61 0.30 -6.56 -8.15
CA VAL A 61 0.36 -7.68 -9.10
C VAL A 61 0.73 -8.99 -8.41
N ILE A 62 1.68 -8.96 -7.47
CA ILE A 62 2.06 -10.13 -6.67
C ILE A 62 0.85 -10.62 -5.86
N LYS A 63 0.13 -9.71 -5.17
CA LYS A 63 -1.06 -10.10 -4.41
C LYS A 63 -2.15 -10.68 -5.30
N TRP A 64 -2.39 -10.11 -6.47
CA TRP A 64 -3.34 -10.68 -7.43
C TRP A 64 -2.91 -12.10 -7.87
N LYS A 65 -1.63 -12.30 -8.19
CA LYS A 65 -1.10 -13.63 -8.56
C LYS A 65 -1.22 -14.65 -7.43
N LYS A 66 -1.04 -14.25 -6.17
CA LYS A 66 -1.33 -15.08 -4.99
C LYS A 66 -2.79 -15.52 -4.95
N LEU A 67 -3.76 -14.61 -5.12
CA LEU A 67 -5.19 -14.94 -5.18
C LEU A 67 -5.54 -15.90 -6.32
N ARG A 68 -4.79 -15.84 -7.43
CA ARG A 68 -4.94 -16.76 -8.57
C ARG A 68 -4.24 -18.11 -8.38
N GLY A 69 -3.60 -18.34 -7.23
CA GLY A 69 -2.88 -19.58 -6.93
C GLY A 69 -1.56 -19.72 -7.69
N PHE A 70 -1.06 -18.66 -8.33
CA PHE A 70 0.23 -18.71 -9.03
C PHE A 70 1.41 -18.73 -8.06
N TYR A 71 1.30 -17.99 -6.95
CA TYR A 71 2.24 -18.02 -5.84
C TYR A 71 1.59 -18.66 -4.61
N ARG A 72 2.38 -19.33 -3.77
CA ARG A 72 1.92 -19.84 -2.48
C ARG A 72 1.50 -18.65 -1.60
N ASP A 73 0.30 -18.72 -1.03
CA ASP A 73 -0.24 -17.72 -0.12
C ASP A 73 -0.73 -18.38 1.16
N LEU A 74 0.14 -18.45 2.18
CA LEU A 74 -0.19 -19.08 3.47
C LEU A 74 -0.92 -18.13 4.43
N GLU A 75 -0.73 -16.82 4.24
CA GLU A 75 -1.29 -15.76 5.08
C GLU A 75 -2.68 -15.34 4.59
N GLY A 76 -2.90 -15.29 3.27
CA GLY A 76 -4.19 -14.88 2.73
C GLY A 76 -4.53 -13.42 3.05
N GLU A 77 -3.52 -12.56 3.15
CA GLU A 77 -3.66 -11.18 3.62
C GLU A 77 -4.50 -10.33 2.67
N HIS A 78 -5.42 -9.52 3.18
CA HIS A 78 -6.15 -8.55 2.36
C HIS A 78 -5.56 -7.14 2.46
N HIS A 79 -4.62 -6.92 3.37
CA HIS A 79 -3.85 -5.69 3.45
C HIS A 79 -2.37 -6.00 3.65
N SER A 80 -1.52 -5.29 2.93
CA SER A 80 -0.10 -5.25 3.22
C SER A 80 0.46 -3.85 3.13
N SER A 81 1.47 -3.60 3.95
CA SER A 81 2.20 -2.34 3.98
C SER A 81 3.70 -2.55 3.88
N TYR A 82 4.36 -1.68 3.11
CA TYR A 82 5.81 -1.60 3.03
C TYR A 82 6.26 -0.21 3.49
N THR A 83 7.15 -0.12 4.47
CA THR A 83 7.68 1.16 4.98
C THR A 83 9.11 1.41 4.48
N THR A 84 9.37 2.62 3.96
CA THR A 84 10.67 2.96 3.36
C THR A 84 11.76 3.22 4.38
N ASP A 85 11.39 3.56 5.62
CA ASP A 85 12.28 3.94 6.71
C ASP A 85 12.91 2.71 7.42
N GLY A 86 12.07 1.74 7.78
CA GLY A 86 12.47 0.51 8.45
C GLY A 86 12.64 -0.68 7.51
N ASN A 87 12.34 -0.52 6.22
CA ASN A 87 12.31 -1.60 5.23
C ASN A 87 11.46 -2.81 5.71
N MET A 88 10.29 -2.51 6.27
CA MET A 88 9.40 -3.52 6.86
C MET A 88 8.24 -3.83 5.92
N LEU A 89 7.95 -5.12 5.72
CA LEU A 89 6.76 -5.61 5.02
C LEU A 89 5.84 -6.30 6.03
N LEU A 90 4.63 -5.77 6.21
CA LEU A 90 3.66 -6.25 7.20
C LEU A 90 2.35 -6.66 6.51
N ASN A 91 1.76 -7.76 6.99
CA ASN A 91 0.49 -8.30 6.51
C ASN A 91 -0.60 -8.13 7.57
N GLU A 92 -1.80 -7.79 7.14
CA GLU A 92 -2.98 -7.61 7.98
C GLU A 92 -4.23 -8.12 7.23
N ASP A 93 -5.36 -8.23 7.94
CA ASP A 93 -6.64 -8.67 7.37
C ASP A 93 -6.59 -10.10 6.75
N GLN A 94 -6.19 -11.10 7.55
CA GLN A 94 -6.32 -12.51 7.16
C GLN A 94 -7.79 -12.89 6.90
N ALA A 95 -7.97 -13.92 6.05
CA ALA A 95 -9.27 -14.44 5.64
C ALA A 95 -10.06 -15.08 6.79
#